data_AF-A0A936I5I7-F1
#
_entry.id   AF-A0A936I5I7-F1
#
_cell.length_a   1.000
_cell.length_b   1.000
_cell.length_c   1.000
_cell.angle_alpha   90.00
_cell.angle_beta   90.00
_cell.angle_gamma   90.00
#
_symmetry.space_group_name_H-M   'P 1'
#
loop_
_entity.id
_entity.type
_entity.pdbx_description
1 polymer ?
#
loop_
_entity_poly.entity_id
_entity_poly.type
_entity_poly.pdbx_seq_one_letter_code
_entity_poly.pdbx_strand_id
1 'polypeptide(L)'
;MRTKLLLICGILSSVLYMAMNVFIAGQWEDYSSRTMTVSELSAVGAPTRALWVPWGFVYTLLTAAFGWGVRVAVPGNRRLRIAGGFLVAYGITGLAWPLFPMHLREVLAAGGGTWSDTMHIIFTSFTVLLMMLAMGFGAAALGKAFRIYTIFTMVMLATFGALTSEEAPALDVNGPTPWIGVFERVNIGVFLLWVIVLAVVLLPRSSRAGDQDKLIAIKLFHTAVWVFMNVVIFYVLYAVLVDRIDLWMWIGLAVIGVECLVLVLFKMACPLTLVARRYSSSQLPNFDIYLPLWLAKYNKHIYGIILVGILAGLAWRLS
;
A
#
# COMPACT_ATOMS: atom_id res chain seq x y z
N MET A 1 5.12 26.18 3.00
CA MET A 1 5.81 25.54 1.84
C MET A 1 6.64 24.32 2.27
N ARG A 2 7.55 24.45 3.25
CA ARG A 2 8.40 23.34 3.73
C ARG A 2 7.62 22.12 4.26
N THR A 3 6.57 22.31 5.06
CA THR A 3 5.75 21.19 5.60
C THR A 3 4.99 20.43 4.52
N LYS A 4 4.48 21.11 3.49
CA LYS A 4 3.79 20.46 2.36
C LYS A 4 4.72 19.48 1.64
N LEU A 5 5.96 19.91 1.36
CA LEU A 5 6.97 19.04 0.74
C LEU A 5 7.26 17.80 1.59
N LEU A 6 7.43 17.97 2.90
CA LEU A 6 7.63 16.84 3.82
C LEU A 6 6.45 15.87 3.81
N LEU A 7 5.20 16.36 3.77
CA LEU A 7 4.03 15.48 3.69
C LEU A 7 3.93 14.76 2.33
N ILE A 8 4.30 15.43 1.24
CA ILE A 8 4.38 14.81 -0.10
C ILE A 8 5.38 13.65 -0.13
N CYS A 9 6.46 13.71 0.67
CA CYS A 9 7.42 12.60 0.77
C CYS A 9 6.77 11.27 1.16
N GLY A 10 5.64 11.25 1.90
CA GLY A 10 4.93 10.01 2.23
C GLY A 10 4.25 9.38 1.02
N ILE A 11 3.74 10.20 0.10
CA ILE A 11 3.18 9.73 -1.17
C ILE A 11 4.32 9.22 -2.07
N LEU A 12 5.40 10.00 -2.19
CA LEU A 12 6.55 9.65 -3.02
C LEU A 12 7.25 8.38 -2.53
N SER A 13 7.45 8.21 -1.20
CA SER A 13 8.06 6.99 -0.66
C SER A 13 7.20 5.76 -0.94
N SER A 14 5.88 5.89 -0.79
CA SER A 14 4.95 4.78 -1.02
C SER A 14 4.90 4.37 -2.49
N VAL A 15 4.84 5.34 -3.41
CA VAL A 15 4.89 5.08 -4.86
C VAL A 15 6.24 4.48 -5.26
N LEU A 16 7.35 5.00 -4.71
CA LEU A 16 8.68 4.47 -4.96
C LEU A 16 8.79 3.00 -4.53
N TYR A 17 8.37 2.67 -3.31
CA TYR A 17 8.47 1.30 -2.80
C TYR A 17 7.61 0.32 -3.61
N MET A 18 6.41 0.75 -4.02
CA MET A 18 5.57 -0.02 -4.93
C MET A 18 6.26 -0.23 -6.29
N ALA A 19 6.86 0.81 -6.86
CA ALA A 19 7.61 0.72 -8.10
C ALA A 19 8.81 -0.24 -7.97
N MET A 20 9.55 -0.20 -6.86
CA MET A 20 10.63 -1.15 -6.58
C MET A 20 10.14 -2.60 -6.60
N ASN A 21 8.99 -2.89 -6.00
CA ASN A 21 8.39 -4.23 -5.93
C ASN A 21 7.94 -4.77 -7.31
N VAL A 22 7.82 -3.92 -8.32
CA VAL A 22 7.47 -4.29 -9.69
C VAL A 22 8.72 -4.32 -10.57
N PHE A 23 9.46 -3.20 -10.65
CA PHE A 23 10.58 -3.06 -11.57
C PHE A 23 11.79 -3.88 -11.16
N ILE A 24 12.16 -3.87 -9.87
CA ILE A 24 13.34 -4.61 -9.40
C ILE A 24 13.05 -6.11 -9.40
N ALA A 25 11.85 -6.50 -8.99
CA ALA A 25 11.39 -7.89 -9.12
C ALA A 25 11.47 -8.37 -10.57
N GLY A 26 11.05 -7.54 -11.54
CA GLY A 26 11.13 -7.86 -12.96
C GLY A 26 12.56 -7.93 -13.54
N GLN A 27 13.61 -7.59 -12.78
CA GLN A 27 15.00 -7.73 -13.24
C GLN A 27 15.61 -9.10 -12.90
N TRP A 28 14.90 -9.94 -12.14
CA TRP A 28 15.37 -11.28 -11.78
C TRP A 28 14.44 -12.31 -12.41
N GLU A 29 14.95 -13.02 -13.43
CA GLU A 29 14.18 -13.97 -14.24
C GLU A 29 13.56 -15.10 -13.40
N ASP A 30 14.33 -15.67 -12.46
CA ASP A 30 13.85 -16.74 -11.58
C ASP A 30 12.97 -16.24 -10.42
N TYR A 31 12.84 -14.91 -10.25
CA TYR A 31 12.09 -14.35 -9.14
C TYR A 31 10.57 -14.42 -9.38
N SER A 32 9.88 -15.13 -8.50
CA SER A 32 8.42 -15.18 -8.49
C SER A 32 7.84 -14.29 -7.40
N SER A 33 7.15 -13.21 -7.79
CA SER A 33 6.45 -12.31 -6.85
C SER A 33 5.34 -12.98 -6.03
N ARG A 34 4.97 -14.21 -6.39
CA ARG A 34 3.98 -15.01 -5.66
C ARG A 34 4.64 -15.87 -4.59
N THR A 35 5.72 -16.55 -4.95
CA THR A 35 6.33 -17.60 -4.11
C THR A 35 7.60 -17.15 -3.41
N MET A 36 8.13 -15.97 -3.76
CA MET A 36 9.31 -15.39 -3.12
C MET A 36 8.96 -14.09 -2.41
N THR A 37 9.58 -13.93 -1.25
CA THR A 37 9.48 -12.75 -0.39
C THR A 37 10.05 -11.52 -1.07
N VAL A 38 9.59 -10.35 -0.67
CA VAL A 38 10.20 -9.07 -1.03
C VAL A 38 11.60 -8.97 -0.42
N SER A 39 11.81 -9.51 0.78
CA SER A 39 13.12 -9.56 1.43
C SER A 39 14.19 -10.27 0.59
N GLU A 40 13.84 -11.33 -0.16
CA GLU A 40 14.75 -12.03 -1.08
C GLU A 40 15.33 -11.12 -2.17
N LEU A 41 14.62 -10.06 -2.59
CA LEU A 41 15.16 -9.10 -3.58
C LEU A 41 16.38 -8.32 -3.07
N SER A 42 16.59 -8.32 -1.76
CA SER A 42 17.70 -7.66 -1.07
C SER A 42 18.69 -8.63 -0.40
N ALA A 43 18.46 -9.94 -0.56
CA ALA A 43 19.22 -10.99 0.11
C ALA A 43 20.68 -11.07 -0.35
N VAL A 44 21.53 -11.67 0.49
CA VAL A 44 22.91 -12.00 0.12
C VAL A 44 22.91 -12.96 -1.09
N GLY A 45 23.59 -12.56 -2.15
CA GLY A 45 23.64 -13.32 -3.41
C GLY A 45 22.53 -12.98 -4.41
N ALA A 46 21.50 -12.22 -4.02
CA ALA A 46 20.44 -11.83 -4.95
C ALA A 46 20.98 -10.86 -6.04
N PRO A 47 20.70 -11.12 -7.34
CA PRO A 47 21.17 -10.26 -8.44
C PRO A 47 20.59 -8.84 -8.36
N THR A 48 19.42 -8.71 -7.75
CA THR A 48 18.71 -7.45 -7.57
C THR A 48 19.21 -6.60 -6.41
N ARG A 49 20.07 -7.14 -5.53
CA ARG A 49 20.49 -6.44 -4.30
C ARG A 49 21.17 -5.10 -4.59
N ALA A 50 22.01 -5.05 -5.61
CA ALA A 50 22.73 -3.84 -6.01
C ALA A 50 21.77 -2.72 -6.50
N LEU A 51 20.59 -3.08 -7.01
CA LEU A 51 19.53 -2.14 -7.35
C LEU A 51 18.64 -1.83 -6.14
N TRP A 52 18.32 -2.84 -5.32
CA TRP A 52 17.42 -2.68 -4.17
C TRP A 52 17.96 -1.71 -3.12
N VAL A 53 19.22 -1.88 -2.72
CA VAL A 53 19.81 -1.16 -1.58
C VAL A 53 19.84 0.37 -1.80
N PRO A 54 20.34 0.92 -2.93
CA PRO A 54 20.33 2.36 -3.17
C PRO A 54 18.92 2.98 -3.15
N TRP A 55 17.94 2.35 -3.80
CA TRP A 55 16.56 2.84 -3.79
C TRP A 55 15.89 2.68 -2.42
N GLY A 56 16.27 1.66 -1.65
CA GLY A 56 15.90 1.50 -0.24
C GLY A 56 16.37 2.66 0.64
N PHE A 57 17.55 3.23 0.38
CA PHE A 57 18.01 4.45 1.05
C PHE A 57 17.16 5.67 0.69
N VAL A 58 16.81 5.84 -0.59
CA VAL A 58 15.92 6.93 -1.03
C VAL A 58 14.55 6.81 -0.36
N TYR A 59 13.97 5.61 -0.35
CA TYR A 59 12.72 5.31 0.36
C TYR A 59 12.79 5.67 1.85
N THR A 60 13.87 5.28 2.51
CA THR A 60 14.13 5.54 3.93
C THR A 60 14.13 7.04 4.23
N LEU A 61 14.88 7.83 3.45
CA LEU A 61 14.98 9.28 3.64
C LEU A 61 13.64 9.97 3.42
N LEU A 62 12.89 9.58 2.38
CA LEU A 62 11.56 10.12 2.11
C LEU A 62 10.59 9.79 3.26
N THR A 63 10.64 8.57 3.80
CA THR A 63 9.77 8.14 4.89
C THR A 63 10.10 8.85 6.20
N ALA A 64 11.39 9.04 6.52
CA ALA A 64 11.81 9.82 7.68
C ALA A 64 11.39 11.29 7.54
N ALA A 65 11.58 11.89 6.36
CA ALA A 65 11.11 13.24 6.06
C ALA A 65 9.58 13.36 6.20
N PHE A 66 8.83 12.35 5.75
CA PHE A 66 7.38 12.27 5.95
C PHE A 66 7.00 12.24 7.43
N GLY A 67 7.59 11.35 8.22
CA GLY A 67 7.34 11.28 9.66
C GLY A 67 7.62 12.62 10.36
N TRP A 68 8.70 13.31 9.98
CA TRP A 68 9.01 14.66 10.47
C TRP A 68 7.94 15.67 10.04
N GLY A 69 7.48 15.61 8.78
CA GLY A 69 6.36 16.38 8.26
C GLY A 69 5.08 16.20 9.06
N VAL A 70 4.74 14.97 9.44
CA VAL A 70 3.59 14.67 10.29
C VAL A 70 3.72 15.37 11.64
N ARG A 71 4.91 15.41 12.25
CA ARG A 71 5.12 16.07 13.56
C ARG A 71 4.92 17.58 13.48
N VAL A 72 5.46 18.22 12.45
CA VAL A 72 5.47 19.69 12.33
C VAL A 72 4.18 20.24 11.71
N ALA A 73 3.39 19.42 11.02
CA ALA A 73 2.11 19.84 10.43
C ALA A 73 1.00 20.12 11.46
N VAL A 74 1.11 19.59 12.69
CA VAL A 74 0.04 19.61 13.69
C VAL A 74 0.58 19.87 15.10
N PRO A 75 1.17 21.06 15.36
CA PRO A 75 1.86 21.35 16.61
C PRO A 75 1.01 21.12 17.88
N GLY A 76 -0.31 21.37 17.80
CA GLY A 76 -1.25 21.18 18.90
C GLY A 76 -1.78 19.74 19.11
N ASN A 77 -1.51 18.80 18.21
CA ASN A 77 -2.01 17.43 18.32
C ASN A 77 -0.90 16.47 18.79
N ARG A 78 -0.83 16.25 20.11
CA ARG A 78 0.18 15.38 20.75
C ARG A 78 0.22 13.97 20.16
N ARG A 79 -0.95 13.39 19.84
CA ARG A 79 -1.05 12.02 19.30
C ARG A 79 -0.43 11.91 17.90
N LEU A 80 -0.74 12.85 17.00
CA LEU A 80 -0.10 12.88 15.67
C LEU A 80 1.41 13.15 15.74
N ARG A 81 1.87 13.98 16.70
CA ARG A 81 3.30 14.16 16.91
C ARG A 81 3.98 12.85 17.31
N ILE A 82 3.37 12.09 18.21
CA ILE A 82 3.89 10.77 18.60
C ILE A 82 3.89 9.82 17.39
N ALA A 83 2.78 9.76 16.63
CA ALA A 83 2.70 8.96 15.40
C ALA A 83 3.82 9.32 14.39
N GLY A 84 4.03 10.61 14.14
CA GLY A 84 5.13 11.08 13.29
C GLY A 84 6.52 10.73 13.85
N GLY A 85 6.68 10.65 15.18
CA GLY A 85 7.91 10.17 15.80
C GLY A 85 8.20 8.70 15.50
N PHE A 86 7.17 7.84 15.59
CA PHE A 86 7.31 6.43 15.19
C PHE A 86 7.57 6.28 13.69
N LEU A 87 7.00 7.12 12.83
CA LEU A 87 7.31 7.13 11.40
C LEU A 87 8.74 7.57 11.10
N VAL A 88 9.29 8.53 11.85
CA VAL A 88 10.71 8.90 11.76
C VAL A 88 11.59 7.73 12.20
N ALA A 89 11.29 7.11 13.34
CA ALA A 89 12.03 5.95 13.83
C ALA A 89 11.99 4.82 12.79
N TYR A 90 10.81 4.50 12.26
CA TYR A 90 10.61 3.50 11.20
C TYR A 90 11.47 3.79 9.97
N GLY A 91 11.45 5.04 9.48
CA GLY A 91 12.30 5.47 8.37
C GLY A 91 13.79 5.25 8.70
N ILE A 92 14.27 5.79 9.82
CA ILE A 92 15.68 5.69 10.22
C ILE A 92 16.14 4.23 10.39
N THR A 93 15.29 3.34 10.90
CA THR A 93 15.59 1.90 10.98
C THR A 93 15.95 1.32 9.61
N GLY A 94 15.38 1.84 8.52
CA GLY A 94 15.74 1.46 7.15
C GLY A 94 17.19 1.72 6.77
N LEU A 95 17.90 2.64 7.43
CA LEU A 95 19.32 2.89 7.20
C LEU A 95 20.21 1.72 7.65
N ALA A 96 19.76 0.97 8.66
CA ALA A 96 20.47 -0.20 9.18
C ALA A 96 20.08 -1.50 8.45
N TRP A 97 19.04 -1.48 7.60
CA TRP A 97 18.58 -2.66 6.86
C TRP A 97 19.67 -3.36 6.04
N PRO A 98 20.59 -2.64 5.35
CA PRO A 98 21.66 -3.29 4.59
C PRO A 98 22.70 -4.05 5.44
N LEU A 99 22.72 -3.83 6.76
CA LEU A 99 23.58 -4.56 7.70
C LEU A 99 23.02 -5.94 8.07
N PHE A 100 21.71 -6.15 7.88
CA PHE A 100 21.01 -7.37 8.26
C PHE A 100 20.25 -7.97 7.06
N PRO A 101 20.91 -8.24 5.92
CA PRO A 101 20.29 -8.99 4.83
C PRO A 101 20.00 -10.42 5.28
N MET A 102 18.90 -11.00 4.80
CA MET A 102 18.75 -12.44 4.83
C MET A 102 19.61 -13.11 3.74
N HIS A 103 19.86 -14.41 3.89
CA HIS A 103 20.38 -15.27 2.84
C HIS A 103 19.25 -15.81 1.96
N LEU A 104 19.61 -16.21 0.75
CA LEU A 104 18.69 -16.91 -0.14
C LEU A 104 18.34 -18.31 0.41
N ARG A 105 17.15 -18.79 0.08
CA ARG A 105 16.59 -20.07 0.57
C ARG A 105 17.49 -21.28 0.30
N GLU A 106 18.21 -21.29 -0.82
CA GLU A 106 19.15 -22.37 -1.15
C GLU A 106 20.33 -22.40 -0.18
N VAL A 107 20.81 -21.22 0.24
CA VAL A 107 21.88 -21.07 1.21
C VAL A 107 21.40 -21.42 2.61
N LEU A 108 20.18 -21.01 2.98
CA LEU A 108 19.56 -21.38 4.25
C LEU A 108 19.41 -22.90 4.38
N ALA A 109 18.90 -23.56 3.34
CA ALA A 109 18.75 -25.02 3.29
C ALA A 109 20.08 -25.78 3.36
N ALA A 110 21.16 -25.19 2.88
CA ALA A 110 22.51 -25.75 3.02
C ALA A 110 23.13 -25.53 4.40
N GLY A 111 22.40 -24.94 5.36
CA GLY A 111 22.91 -24.60 6.69
C GLY A 111 23.80 -23.35 6.71
N GLY A 112 23.76 -22.53 5.67
CA GLY A 112 24.54 -21.29 5.52
C GLY A 112 23.95 -20.07 6.21
N GLY A 113 22.87 -20.23 6.99
CA GLY A 113 22.28 -19.15 7.76
C GLY A 113 23.25 -18.57 8.80
N THR A 114 23.10 -17.29 9.08
CA THR A 114 23.99 -16.53 9.96
C THR A 114 23.21 -15.71 10.97
N TRP A 115 23.92 -15.03 11.87
CA TRP A 115 23.31 -14.04 12.77
C TRP A 115 22.56 -12.92 12.02
N SER A 116 22.95 -12.62 10.77
CA SER A 116 22.26 -11.63 9.92
C SER A 116 20.80 -12.01 9.68
N ASP A 117 20.50 -13.29 9.49
CA ASP A 117 19.15 -13.81 9.25
C ASP A 117 18.26 -13.66 10.50
N THR A 118 18.84 -13.93 11.68
CA THR A 118 18.16 -13.69 12.95
C THR A 118 17.87 -12.20 13.15
N MET A 119 18.86 -11.34 12.88
CA MET A 119 18.69 -9.89 12.97
C MET A 119 17.68 -9.37 11.96
N HIS A 120 17.60 -9.95 10.76
CA HIS A 120 16.61 -9.62 9.74
C HIS A 120 15.18 -9.82 10.26
N ILE A 121 14.91 -10.94 10.93
CA ILE A 121 13.59 -11.24 11.53
C ILE A 121 13.30 -10.29 12.69
N ILE A 122 14.27 -10.03 13.58
CA ILE A 122 14.13 -9.10 14.70
C ILE A 122 13.83 -7.69 14.19
N PHE A 123 14.55 -7.22 13.18
CA PHE A 123 14.33 -5.92 12.54
C PHE A 123 12.96 -5.84 11.85
N THR A 124 12.54 -6.91 11.19
CA THR A 124 11.20 -7.00 10.59
C THR A 124 10.12 -6.85 11.67
N SER A 125 10.23 -7.58 12.77
CA SER A 125 9.30 -7.50 13.91
C SER A 125 9.29 -6.09 14.55
N PHE A 126 10.47 -5.50 14.70
CA PHE A 126 10.63 -4.15 15.25
C PHE A 126 10.00 -3.10 14.34
N THR A 127 10.19 -3.18 13.02
CA THR A 127 9.57 -2.24 12.09
C THR A 127 8.05 -2.36 12.07
N VAL A 128 7.50 -3.58 12.08
CA VAL A 128 6.05 -3.83 12.22
C VAL A 128 5.50 -3.21 13.51
N LEU A 129 6.21 -3.33 14.64
CA LEU A 129 5.82 -2.66 15.88
C LEU A 129 5.75 -1.14 15.72
N LEU A 130 6.74 -0.52 15.08
CA LEU A 130 6.72 0.92 14.82
C LEU A 130 5.57 1.33 13.90
N MET A 131 5.24 0.53 12.89
CA MET A 131 4.07 0.73 12.03
C MET A 131 2.77 0.71 12.85
N MET A 132 2.59 -0.32 13.69
CA MET A 132 1.40 -0.49 14.53
C MET A 132 1.24 0.65 15.55
N LEU A 133 2.35 1.10 16.15
CA LEU A 133 2.34 2.26 17.05
C LEU A 133 2.00 3.55 16.31
N ALA A 134 2.62 3.81 15.15
CA ALA A 134 2.29 4.97 14.32
C ALA A 134 0.80 4.98 13.93
N MET A 135 0.27 3.84 13.50
CA MET A 135 -1.13 3.65 13.15
C MET A 135 -2.06 3.85 14.34
N GLY A 136 -1.78 3.23 15.49
CA GLY A 136 -2.58 3.35 16.70
C GLY A 136 -2.69 4.80 17.18
N PHE A 137 -1.58 5.53 17.25
CA PHE A 137 -1.59 6.95 17.60
C PHE A 137 -2.29 7.80 16.53
N GLY A 138 -2.11 7.50 15.24
CA GLY A 138 -2.82 8.17 14.14
C GLY A 138 -4.34 7.99 14.20
N ALA A 139 -4.80 6.77 14.44
CA ALA A 139 -6.21 6.39 14.58
C ALA A 139 -6.89 7.11 15.75
N ALA A 140 -6.15 7.27 16.87
CA ALA A 140 -6.63 7.99 18.04
C ALA A 140 -6.67 9.51 17.84
N ALA A 141 -5.94 10.05 16.86
CA ALA A 141 -5.77 11.49 16.67
C ALA A 141 -6.71 12.12 15.64
N LEU A 142 -7.36 11.30 14.81
CA LEU A 142 -8.22 11.71 13.70
C LEU A 142 -9.67 11.25 13.93
N GLY A 143 -10.57 11.59 12.99
CA GLY A 143 -12.01 11.33 13.11
C GLY A 143 -12.38 9.84 13.01
N LYS A 144 -13.65 9.52 13.31
CA LYS A 144 -14.19 8.14 13.35
C LYS A 144 -13.90 7.34 12.08
N ALA A 145 -14.06 7.94 10.90
CA ALA A 145 -13.80 7.26 9.62
C ALA A 145 -12.33 6.83 9.47
N PHE A 146 -11.39 7.73 9.75
CA PHE A 146 -9.95 7.41 9.69
C PHE A 146 -9.58 6.35 10.73
N ARG A 147 -10.21 6.38 11.92
CA ARG A 147 -10.00 5.38 12.96
C ARG A 147 -10.44 3.99 12.51
N ILE A 148 -11.64 3.85 11.95
CA ILE A 148 -12.15 2.56 11.44
C ILE A 148 -11.24 2.04 10.32
N TYR A 149 -10.90 2.91 9.37
CA TYR A 149 -9.95 2.58 8.30
C TYR A 149 -8.63 2.06 8.86
N THR A 150 -8.04 2.77 9.82
CA THR A 150 -6.75 2.38 10.41
C THR A 150 -6.84 1.07 11.19
N ILE A 151 -7.93 0.82 11.93
CA ILE A 151 -8.13 -0.46 12.62
C ILE A 151 -8.20 -1.59 11.59
N PHE A 152 -8.95 -1.41 10.50
CA PHE A 152 -8.98 -2.39 9.41
C PHE A 152 -7.60 -2.62 8.80
N THR A 153 -6.83 -1.56 8.52
CA THR A 153 -5.43 -1.66 8.06
C THR A 153 -4.56 -2.47 9.03
N MET A 154 -4.67 -2.20 10.34
CA MET A 154 -3.90 -2.91 11.37
C MET A 154 -4.27 -4.40 11.44
N VAL A 155 -5.55 -4.74 11.31
CA VAL A 155 -6.03 -6.14 11.26
C VAL A 155 -5.48 -6.84 10.02
N MET A 156 -5.54 -6.19 8.86
CA MET A 156 -4.97 -6.73 7.62
C MET A 156 -3.45 -6.96 7.78
N LEU A 157 -2.73 -5.98 8.33
CA LEU A 157 -1.30 -6.09 8.58
C LEU A 157 -0.95 -7.26 9.52
N ALA A 158 -1.70 -7.44 10.61
CA ALA A 158 -1.51 -8.55 11.52
C ALA A 158 -1.82 -9.91 10.86
N THR A 159 -2.91 -9.98 10.09
CA THR A 159 -3.36 -11.21 9.43
C THR A 159 -2.36 -11.67 8.38
N PHE A 160 -2.01 -10.78 7.44
CA PHE A 160 -1.06 -11.12 6.37
C PHE A 160 0.36 -11.30 6.89
N GLY A 161 0.74 -10.63 7.99
CA GLY A 161 2.01 -10.89 8.67
C GLY A 161 2.06 -12.29 9.27
N ALA A 162 0.98 -12.74 9.93
CA ALA A 162 0.88 -14.10 10.45
C ALA A 162 0.93 -15.16 9.34
N LEU A 163 0.23 -14.93 8.22
CA LEU A 163 0.28 -15.81 7.05
C LEU A 163 1.69 -15.89 6.43
N THR A 164 2.42 -14.78 6.36
CA THR A 164 3.84 -14.80 5.97
C THR A 164 4.69 -15.61 6.95
N SER A 165 4.49 -15.44 8.27
CA SER A 165 5.21 -16.21 9.29
C SER A 165 4.88 -17.71 9.30
N GLU A 166 3.69 -18.09 8.83
CA GLU A 166 3.29 -19.49 8.71
C GLU A 166 4.06 -20.22 7.61
N GLU A 167 4.26 -19.59 6.44
CA GLU A 167 5.08 -20.15 5.36
C GLU A 167 6.59 -19.96 5.56
N ALA A 168 7.01 -19.04 6.43
CA ALA A 168 8.42 -18.67 6.62
C ALA A 168 9.38 -19.85 6.94
N PRO A 169 9.03 -20.83 7.79
CA PRO A 169 9.91 -21.97 8.08
C PRO A 169 10.23 -22.84 6.86
N ALA A 170 9.41 -22.79 5.80
CA ALA A 170 9.71 -23.52 4.58
C ALA A 170 10.93 -22.95 3.83
N LEU A 171 11.33 -21.70 4.08
CA LEU A 171 12.54 -21.12 3.48
C LEU A 171 13.80 -21.81 3.98
N ASP A 172 13.83 -22.24 5.25
CA ASP A 172 14.99 -22.88 5.88
C ASP A 172 15.34 -24.24 5.28
N VAL A 173 14.41 -24.86 4.55
CA VAL A 173 14.59 -26.15 3.88
C VAL A 173 14.43 -26.05 2.37
N ASN A 174 14.42 -24.82 1.82
CA ASN A 174 14.11 -24.55 0.41
C ASN A 174 12.81 -25.24 -0.05
N GLY A 175 11.84 -25.29 0.85
CA GLY A 175 10.52 -25.87 0.63
C GLY A 175 9.59 -24.95 -0.16
N PRO A 176 8.44 -25.47 -0.59
CA PRO A 176 7.45 -24.68 -1.33
C PRO A 176 6.82 -23.63 -0.42
N THR A 177 6.75 -22.39 -0.93
CA THR A 177 6.06 -21.25 -0.31
C THR A 177 5.04 -20.70 -1.30
N PRO A 178 3.85 -21.31 -1.42
CA PRO A 178 2.91 -21.02 -2.51
C PRO A 178 2.39 -19.58 -2.54
N TRP A 179 2.37 -18.89 -1.39
CA TRP A 179 1.74 -17.59 -1.24
C TRP A 179 2.55 -16.56 -0.44
N ILE A 180 3.69 -16.92 0.14
CA ILE A 180 4.46 -16.03 1.03
C ILE A 180 4.74 -14.65 0.42
N GLY A 181 5.06 -14.61 -0.88
CA GLY A 181 5.35 -13.37 -1.61
C GLY A 181 4.12 -12.49 -1.81
N VAL A 182 2.93 -13.10 -1.93
CA VAL A 182 1.67 -12.37 -1.99
C VAL A 182 1.32 -11.82 -0.62
N PHE A 183 1.43 -12.64 0.43
CA PHE A 183 1.10 -12.22 1.78
C PHE A 183 1.92 -11.02 2.23
N GLU A 184 3.23 -11.07 2.00
CA GLU A 184 4.13 -9.98 2.35
C GLU A 184 3.84 -8.70 1.55
N ARG A 185 3.52 -8.82 0.25
CA ARG A 185 3.15 -7.66 -0.57
C ARG A 185 1.83 -7.02 -0.14
N VAL A 186 0.84 -7.83 0.25
CA VAL A 186 -0.41 -7.29 0.80
C VAL A 186 -0.10 -6.54 2.11
N ASN A 187 0.72 -7.13 2.98
CA ASN A 187 1.16 -6.51 4.24
C ASN A 187 1.84 -5.14 4.01
N ILE A 188 2.82 -5.09 3.10
CA ILE A 188 3.50 -3.86 2.69
C ILE A 188 2.48 -2.86 2.09
N GLY A 189 1.65 -3.32 1.16
CA GLY A 189 0.70 -2.49 0.42
C GLY A 189 -0.30 -1.79 1.32
N VAL A 190 -0.85 -2.48 2.33
CA VAL A 190 -1.82 -1.85 3.26
C VAL A 190 -1.17 -0.76 4.10
N PHE A 191 0.10 -0.93 4.51
CA PHE A 191 0.84 0.11 5.24
C PHE A 191 1.17 1.31 4.34
N LEU A 192 1.65 1.07 3.12
CA LEU A 192 1.94 2.14 2.15
C LEU A 192 0.69 2.96 1.81
N LEU A 193 -0.45 2.28 1.62
CA LEU A 193 -1.73 2.96 1.40
C LEU A 193 -2.11 3.82 2.61
N TRP A 194 -1.92 3.32 3.83
CA TRP A 194 -2.17 4.10 5.04
C TRP A 194 -1.27 5.34 5.14
N VAL A 195 0.01 5.23 4.77
CA VAL A 195 0.94 6.37 4.68
C VAL A 195 0.42 7.42 3.69
N ILE A 196 -0.02 7.01 2.49
CA ILE A 196 -0.63 7.90 1.48
C ILE A 196 -1.87 8.59 2.05
N VAL A 197 -2.80 7.84 2.67
CA VAL A 197 -4.02 8.40 3.25
C VAL A 197 -3.69 9.41 4.34
N LEU A 198 -2.74 9.09 5.23
CA LEU A 198 -2.30 10.02 6.28
C LEU A 198 -1.72 11.31 5.66
N ALA A 199 -0.85 11.19 4.65
CA ALA A 199 -0.29 12.33 3.95
C ALA A 199 -1.38 13.23 3.36
N VAL A 200 -2.32 12.64 2.62
CA VAL A 200 -3.47 13.33 2.03
C VAL A 200 -4.32 14.04 3.07
N VAL A 201 -4.61 13.38 4.20
CA VAL A 201 -5.44 13.97 5.27
C VAL A 201 -4.75 15.16 5.93
N LEU A 202 -3.41 15.16 6.00
CA LEU A 202 -2.62 16.22 6.64
C LEU A 202 -2.20 17.34 5.70
N LEU A 203 -2.12 17.10 4.39
CA LEU A 203 -1.74 18.11 3.40
C LEU A 203 -2.58 19.40 3.52
N PRO A 204 -3.92 19.33 3.60
CA PRO A 204 -4.78 20.49 3.83
C PRO A 204 -4.75 21.06 5.25
N ARG A 205 -4.00 20.47 6.18
CA ARG A 205 -3.85 21.02 7.54
C ARG A 205 -2.52 21.76 7.71
N SER A 206 -1.56 21.49 6.82
CA SER A 206 -0.24 22.12 6.81
C SER A 206 -0.21 23.49 6.13
N SER A 207 -1.21 23.80 5.30
CA SER A 207 -1.55 25.17 4.90
C SER A 207 -2.56 25.73 5.92
N ARG A 208 -2.64 27.06 6.07
CA ARG A 208 -3.92 27.71 6.41
C ARG A 208 -4.86 27.43 5.24
N ALA A 209 -5.38 26.22 5.16
CA ALA A 209 -5.95 25.70 3.95
C ALA A 209 -7.44 26.01 3.98
N GLY A 210 -7.85 26.92 3.09
CA GLY A 210 -9.25 27.11 2.75
C GLY A 210 -9.83 25.82 2.18
N ASP A 211 -11.15 25.76 2.05
CA ASP A 211 -11.84 24.55 1.63
C ASP A 211 -11.39 24.02 0.25
N GLN A 212 -10.80 24.88 -0.59
CA GLN A 212 -10.17 24.52 -1.85
C GLN A 212 -8.98 23.55 -1.70
N ASP A 213 -8.07 23.77 -0.75
CA ASP A 213 -6.91 22.89 -0.53
C ASP A 213 -7.35 21.50 -0.03
N LYS A 214 -8.40 21.46 0.81
CA LYS A 214 -9.01 20.20 1.30
C LYS A 214 -9.65 19.43 0.16
N LEU A 215 -10.37 20.13 -0.71
CA LEU A 215 -10.95 19.54 -1.89
C LEU A 215 -9.86 18.96 -2.80
N ILE A 216 -8.78 19.70 -3.09
CA ILE A 216 -7.67 19.22 -3.92
C ILE A 216 -7.09 17.90 -3.39
N ALA A 217 -6.84 17.80 -2.09
CA ALA A 217 -6.32 16.56 -1.50
C ALA A 217 -7.28 15.38 -1.68
N ILE A 218 -8.59 15.61 -1.50
CA ILE A 218 -9.60 14.58 -1.75
C ILE A 218 -9.61 14.20 -3.23
N LYS A 219 -9.55 15.17 -4.16
CA LYS A 219 -9.47 14.89 -5.59
C LYS A 219 -8.27 14.03 -5.94
N LEU A 220 -7.09 14.37 -5.43
CA LEU A 220 -5.87 13.59 -5.67
C LEU A 220 -6.01 12.15 -5.18
N PHE A 221 -6.49 11.96 -3.94
CA PHE A 221 -6.63 10.63 -3.37
C PHE A 221 -7.71 9.80 -4.07
N HIS A 222 -8.87 10.41 -4.35
CA HIS A 222 -9.94 9.75 -5.09
C HIS A 222 -9.46 9.35 -6.50
N THR A 223 -8.66 10.19 -7.16
CA THR A 223 -8.06 9.87 -8.47
C THR A 223 -7.09 8.70 -8.35
N ALA A 224 -6.25 8.67 -7.31
CA ALA A 224 -5.31 7.57 -7.09
C ALA A 224 -6.03 6.23 -6.85
N VAL A 225 -7.08 6.22 -6.01
CA VAL A 225 -7.92 5.04 -5.78
C VAL A 225 -8.59 4.60 -7.09
N TRP A 226 -9.09 5.55 -7.88
CA TRP A 226 -9.69 5.27 -9.18
C TRP A 226 -8.71 4.65 -10.18
N VAL A 227 -7.47 5.17 -10.25
CA VAL A 227 -6.41 4.60 -11.10
C VAL A 227 -6.06 3.18 -10.66
N PHE A 228 -5.90 2.95 -9.36
CA PHE A 228 -5.66 1.62 -8.81
C PHE A 228 -6.77 0.63 -9.19
N MET A 229 -8.03 0.99 -8.96
CA MET A 229 -9.17 0.15 -9.31
C MET A 229 -9.25 -0.10 -10.81
N ASN A 230 -8.89 0.88 -11.65
CA ASN A 230 -8.79 0.67 -13.10
C ASN A 230 -7.78 -0.41 -13.44
N VAL A 231 -6.57 -0.35 -12.89
CA VAL A 231 -5.54 -1.38 -13.13
C VAL A 231 -6.06 -2.76 -12.73
N VAL A 232 -6.71 -2.88 -11.57
CA VAL A 232 -7.30 -4.15 -11.11
C VAL A 232 -8.39 -4.65 -12.07
N ILE A 233 -9.34 -3.80 -12.45
CA ILE A 233 -10.46 -4.18 -13.34
C ILE A 233 -9.94 -4.63 -14.71
N PHE A 234 -9.01 -3.87 -15.32
CA PHE A 234 -8.46 -4.22 -16.62
C PHE A 234 -7.57 -5.47 -16.55
N TYR A 235 -6.87 -5.69 -15.44
CA TYR A 235 -6.15 -6.94 -15.20
C TYR A 235 -7.10 -8.14 -15.12
N VAL A 236 -8.19 -8.04 -14.35
CA VAL A 236 -9.19 -9.11 -14.23
C VAL A 236 -9.86 -9.38 -15.59
N LEU A 237 -10.19 -8.33 -16.36
CA LEU A 237 -10.70 -8.48 -17.72
C LEU A 237 -9.71 -9.21 -18.63
N TYR A 238 -8.45 -8.78 -18.63
CA TYR A 238 -7.38 -9.45 -19.39
C TYR A 238 -7.24 -10.93 -18.98
N ALA A 239 -7.25 -11.22 -17.69
CA ALA A 239 -7.14 -12.56 -17.15
C ALA A 239 -8.26 -13.48 -17.68
N VAL A 240 -9.50 -13.00 -17.70
CA VAL A 240 -10.63 -13.75 -18.27
C VAL A 240 -10.51 -13.94 -19.79
N LEU A 241 -10.08 -12.91 -20.52
CA LEU A 241 -9.95 -12.99 -21.99
C LEU A 241 -8.89 -14.01 -22.43
N VAL A 242 -7.75 -14.06 -21.74
CA VAL A 242 -6.62 -14.96 -22.04
C VAL A 242 -6.73 -16.30 -21.30
N ASP A 243 -7.85 -16.57 -20.63
CA ASP A 243 -8.10 -17.80 -19.88
C ASP A 243 -7.09 -18.07 -18.75
N ARG A 244 -6.59 -16.99 -18.15
CA ARG A 244 -5.65 -17.03 -17.04
C ARG A 244 -6.39 -16.90 -15.71
N ILE A 245 -7.09 -17.96 -15.32
CA ILE A 245 -7.87 -18.03 -14.08
C ILE A 245 -6.98 -18.43 -12.89
N ASP A 246 -6.02 -17.57 -12.55
CA ASP A 246 -5.12 -17.75 -11.40
C ASP A 246 -5.64 -17.05 -10.13
N LEU A 247 -4.95 -17.19 -8.98
CA LEU A 247 -5.41 -16.53 -7.74
C LEU A 247 -5.45 -15.01 -7.88
N TRP A 248 -4.56 -14.41 -8.67
CA TRP A 248 -4.55 -12.96 -8.85
C TRP A 248 -5.85 -12.46 -9.48
N MET A 249 -6.45 -13.24 -10.39
CA MET A 249 -7.80 -12.98 -10.89
C MET A 249 -8.82 -12.96 -9.75
N TRP A 250 -8.81 -13.98 -8.89
CA TRP A 250 -9.73 -14.09 -7.74
C TRP A 250 -9.52 -12.98 -6.69
N ILE A 251 -8.27 -12.61 -6.40
CA ILE A 251 -7.95 -11.46 -5.53
C ILE A 251 -8.47 -10.17 -6.16
N GLY A 252 -8.22 -9.96 -7.46
CA GLY A 252 -8.72 -8.80 -8.17
C GLY A 252 -10.25 -8.71 -8.13
N LEU A 253 -10.94 -9.83 -8.34
CA LEU A 253 -12.39 -9.92 -8.24
C LEU A 253 -12.89 -9.63 -6.81
N ALA A 254 -12.20 -10.12 -5.78
CA ALA A 254 -12.52 -9.83 -4.39
C ALA A 254 -12.35 -8.34 -4.06
N VAL A 255 -11.28 -7.70 -4.55
CA VAL A 255 -11.04 -6.25 -4.38
C VAL A 255 -12.16 -5.43 -5.05
N ILE A 256 -12.57 -5.80 -6.26
CA ILE A 256 -13.71 -5.18 -6.95
C ILE A 256 -15.00 -5.39 -6.14
N GLY A 257 -15.20 -6.59 -5.61
CA GLY A 257 -16.35 -6.93 -4.76
C GLY A 257 -16.44 -6.06 -3.50
N VAL A 258 -15.30 -5.78 -2.85
CA VAL A 258 -15.24 -4.85 -1.70
C VAL A 258 -15.68 -3.45 -2.12
N GLU A 259 -15.20 -2.93 -3.25
CA GLU A 259 -15.64 -1.61 -3.76
C GLU A 259 -17.14 -1.60 -4.06
N CYS A 260 -17.67 -2.64 -4.71
CA CYS A 260 -19.12 -2.78 -4.95
C CYS A 260 -19.92 -2.76 -3.64
N LEU A 261 -19.47 -3.50 -2.62
CA LEU A 261 -20.09 -3.51 -1.30
C LEU A 261 -20.05 -2.12 -0.65
N VAL A 262 -18.92 -1.43 -0.71
CA VAL A 262 -18.78 -0.05 -0.22
C VAL A 262 -19.78 0.86 -0.94
N LEU A 263 -19.87 0.80 -2.26
CA LEU A 263 -20.83 1.62 -3.00
C LEU A 263 -22.28 1.34 -2.58
N VAL A 264 -22.68 0.08 -2.40
CA VAL A 264 -24.03 -0.28 -1.95
C VAL A 264 -24.30 0.26 -0.55
N LEU A 265 -23.38 0.06 0.40
CA LEU A 265 -23.51 0.55 1.78
C LEU A 265 -23.65 2.08 1.85
N PHE A 266 -23.02 2.79 0.92
CA PHE A 266 -23.05 4.25 0.83
C PHE A 266 -24.02 4.79 -0.22
N LYS A 267 -25.10 4.06 -0.54
CA LYS A 267 -26.17 4.47 -1.47
C LYS A 267 -25.66 4.88 -2.86
N MET A 268 -24.77 4.08 -3.42
CA MET A 268 -24.10 4.30 -4.71
C MET A 268 -23.22 5.56 -4.76
N ALA A 269 -22.78 6.08 -3.61
CA ALA A 269 -21.80 7.16 -3.53
C ALA A 269 -20.48 6.65 -2.95
N CYS A 270 -19.35 7.10 -3.49
CA CYS A 270 -18.06 6.83 -2.88
C CYS A 270 -17.98 7.59 -1.53
N PRO A 271 -17.46 6.98 -0.44
CA PRO A 271 -17.28 7.67 0.83
C PRO A 271 -16.48 8.98 0.71
N LEU A 272 -15.51 9.02 -0.22
CA LEU A 272 -14.72 10.22 -0.51
C LEU A 272 -15.57 11.36 -1.07
N THR A 273 -16.56 11.06 -1.91
CA THR A 273 -17.51 12.05 -2.46
C THR A 273 -18.32 12.71 -1.34
N LEU A 274 -18.78 11.93 -0.36
CA LEU A 274 -19.54 12.44 0.78
C LEU A 274 -18.70 13.39 1.64
N VAL A 275 -17.40 13.09 1.79
CA VAL A 275 -16.46 13.96 2.50
C VAL A 275 -16.14 15.21 1.69
N ALA A 276 -15.92 15.08 0.37
CA ALA A 276 -15.66 16.20 -0.54
C ALA A 276 -16.78 17.24 -0.53
N ARG A 277 -18.03 16.80 -0.32
CA ARG A 277 -19.22 17.65 -0.27
C ARG A 277 -19.17 18.71 0.83
N ARG A 278 -18.39 18.48 1.89
CA ARG A 278 -18.19 19.47 2.97
C ARG A 278 -17.35 20.67 2.54
N TYR A 279 -16.67 20.57 1.39
CA TYR A 279 -15.68 21.55 0.93
C TYR A 279 -16.01 22.14 -0.45
N SER A 280 -17.08 21.68 -1.10
CA SER A 280 -17.50 22.19 -2.41
C SER A 280 -19.00 22.07 -2.60
N SER A 281 -19.61 23.14 -3.11
CA SER A 281 -21.00 23.17 -3.56
C SER A 281 -21.16 22.85 -5.06
N SER A 282 -20.06 22.59 -5.78
CA SER A 282 -20.08 22.30 -7.23
C SER A 282 -20.94 21.08 -7.56
N GLN A 283 -21.84 21.20 -8.53
CA GLN A 283 -22.69 20.09 -8.99
C GLN A 283 -22.04 19.25 -10.12
N LEU A 284 -20.80 19.58 -10.49
CA LEU A 284 -20.11 18.89 -11.58
C LEU A 284 -19.80 17.43 -11.18
N PRO A 285 -19.99 16.43 -12.06
CA PRO A 285 -19.71 15.03 -11.74
C PRO A 285 -18.27 14.71 -11.31
N ASN A 286 -17.30 15.53 -11.73
CA ASN A 286 -15.88 15.38 -11.41
C ASN A 286 -15.40 16.37 -10.33
N PHE A 287 -16.30 16.91 -9.51
CA PHE A 287 -15.92 17.93 -8.52
C PHE A 287 -14.92 17.38 -7.49
N ASP A 288 -15.03 16.10 -7.16
CA ASP A 288 -14.29 15.37 -6.14
C ASP A 288 -13.21 14.41 -6.69
N ILE A 289 -12.94 14.44 -7.99
CA ILE A 289 -11.94 13.58 -8.66
C ILE A 289 -11.34 14.28 -9.91
N TYR A 290 -10.09 14.01 -10.28
CA TYR A 290 -9.48 14.51 -11.51
C TYR A 290 -9.74 13.55 -12.68
N LEU A 291 -10.96 13.65 -13.24
CA LEU A 291 -11.35 12.96 -14.47
C LEU A 291 -12.02 13.91 -15.46
N PRO A 292 -11.97 13.61 -16.77
CA PRO A 292 -12.82 14.26 -17.76
C PRO A 292 -14.30 14.18 -17.36
N LEU A 293 -15.08 15.22 -17.65
CA LEU A 293 -16.47 15.34 -17.19
C LEU A 293 -17.34 14.15 -17.65
N TRP A 294 -17.16 13.72 -18.90
CA TRP A 294 -17.90 12.60 -19.46
C TRP A 294 -17.58 11.29 -18.74
N LEU A 295 -16.31 11.07 -18.39
CA LEU A 295 -15.86 9.85 -17.73
C LEU A 295 -16.37 9.80 -16.29
N ALA A 296 -16.27 10.91 -15.55
CA ALA A 296 -16.84 10.98 -14.20
C ALA A 296 -18.37 10.78 -14.19
N LYS A 297 -19.08 11.33 -15.19
CA LYS A 297 -20.53 11.18 -15.33
C LYS A 297 -20.94 9.73 -15.57
N TYR A 298 -20.23 9.01 -16.44
CA TYR A 298 -20.58 7.64 -16.84
C TYR A 298 -19.76 6.56 -16.13
N ASN A 299 -18.92 6.93 -15.16
CA ASN A 299 -17.97 6.04 -14.49
C ASN A 299 -18.61 4.70 -14.08
N LYS A 300 -19.66 4.75 -13.26
CA LYS A 300 -20.35 3.56 -12.74
C LYS A 300 -20.95 2.69 -13.85
N HIS A 301 -21.47 3.31 -14.92
CA HIS A 301 -22.03 2.57 -16.05
C HIS A 301 -20.94 1.86 -16.85
N ILE A 302 -19.83 2.56 -17.15
CA ILE A 302 -18.70 2.00 -17.90
C ILE A 302 -18.13 0.79 -17.16
N TYR A 303 -17.75 0.97 -15.88
CA TYR A 303 -17.17 -0.14 -15.10
C TYR A 303 -18.20 -1.23 -14.75
N GLY A 304 -19.48 -0.89 -14.64
CA GLY A 304 -20.56 -1.87 -14.49
C GLY A 304 -20.67 -2.79 -15.71
N ILE A 305 -20.63 -2.24 -16.93
CA ILE A 305 -20.64 -3.03 -18.17
C ILE A 305 -19.39 -3.91 -18.26
N ILE A 306 -18.21 -3.37 -17.94
CA ILE A 306 -16.96 -4.15 -17.92
C ILE A 306 -17.07 -5.31 -16.92
N LEU A 307 -17.58 -5.06 -15.70
CA LEU A 307 -17.74 -6.09 -14.68
C LEU A 307 -18.73 -7.19 -15.12
N VAL A 308 -19.85 -6.84 -15.76
CA VAL A 308 -20.77 -7.84 -16.33
C VAL A 308 -20.07 -8.67 -17.41
N GLY A 309 -19.27 -8.05 -18.27
CA GLY A 309 -18.45 -8.76 -19.27
C GLY A 309 -17.42 -9.70 -18.64
N ILE A 310 -16.74 -9.27 -17.59
CA ILE A 310 -15.82 -10.09 -16.78
C ILE A 310 -16.55 -11.32 -16.24
N LEU A 311 -17.71 -11.13 -15.60
CA LEU A 311 -18.47 -12.22 -14.97
C LEU A 311 -19.03 -13.20 -16.01
N ALA A 312 -19.54 -12.71 -17.13
CA ALA A 312 -20.05 -13.56 -18.22
C ALA A 312 -18.92 -14.35 -18.88
N GLY A 313 -17.78 -13.70 -19.16
CA GLY A 313 -16.60 -14.37 -19.70
C GLY A 313 -16.06 -15.41 -18.73
N LEU A 314 -16.00 -15.09 -17.42
CA LEU A 314 -15.58 -16.03 -16.39
C LEU A 314 -16.52 -17.24 -16.31
N ALA A 315 -17.83 -17.03 -16.35
CA ALA A 315 -18.82 -18.11 -16.35
C ALA A 315 -18.65 -19.04 -17.56
N TRP A 316 -18.37 -18.48 -18.74
CA TRP A 316 -18.11 -19.25 -19.96
C TRP A 316 -16.78 -20.02 -19.90
N ARG A 317 -15.73 -19.48 -19.27
CA ARG A 317 -14.46 -20.21 -19.06
C ARG A 317 -14.58 -21.35 -18.05
N LEU A 318 -15.53 -21.25 -17.11
CA LEU A 318 -15.74 -22.24 -16.05
C LEU A 318 -16.78 -23.32 -16.41
N SER A 319 -17.51 -23.16 -17.52
CA SER A 319 -18.48 -24.13 -18.05
C SER A 319 -17.83 -25.11 -19.01
#